data_AF-A0A9D8BND0-F1
#
_entry.id   AF-A0A9D8BND0-F1
#
_cell.length_a   1.000
_cell.length_b   1.000
_cell.length_c   1.000
_cell.angle_alpha   90.00
_cell.angle_beta   90.00
_cell.angle_gamma   90.00
#
_symmetry.space_group_name_H-M   'P 1'
#
loop_
_entity.id
_entity.type
_entity.pdbx_description
1 polymer ?
#
loop_
_entity_poly.entity_id
_entity_poly.type
_entity_poly.pdbx_seq_one_letter_code
_entity_poly.pdbx_strand_id
1 'polypeptide(L)'
;MQMKKNIALVGFMGAGKTVVGKALARHLGMIFVDSDETIVERERRSINDIFAKDGEPYFRKVEKEVIKEISQRDGLVIACGGGAVLDKDNMLNLQRNGVVIYLQTSADVIFERTKNYDHRPLLNVENPKKQIEDILK
;
A
#
# COMPACT_ATOMS: atom_id res chain seq x y z
N MET A 1 -6.15 -28.92 -6.54
CA MET A 1 -5.19 -28.00 -5.87
C MET A 1 -5.98 -27.15 -4.89
N GLN A 2 -5.55 -27.06 -3.64
CA GLN A 2 -6.19 -26.17 -2.68
C GLN A 2 -5.88 -24.72 -3.09
N MET A 3 -6.91 -23.90 -3.34
CA MET A 3 -6.71 -22.49 -3.71
C MET A 3 -6.09 -21.75 -2.52
N LYS A 4 -4.93 -21.12 -2.73
CA LYS A 4 -4.24 -20.35 -1.69
C LYS A 4 -4.97 -19.01 -1.54
N LYS A 5 -5.45 -18.68 -0.34
CA LYS A 5 -5.99 -17.35 -0.03
C LYS A 5 -4.89 -16.28 -0.14
N ASN A 6 -5.28 -15.03 -0.33
CA ASN A 6 -4.33 -13.92 -0.38
C ASN A 6 -3.76 -13.56 0.99
N ILE A 7 -2.61 -12.88 0.97
CA ILE A 7 -2.03 -12.20 2.13
C ILE A 7 -1.87 -10.73 1.77
N ALA A 8 -2.62 -9.85 2.43
CA ALA A 8 -2.54 -8.41 2.24
C ALA A 8 -1.70 -7.76 3.33
N LEU A 9 -0.67 -7.01 2.94
CA LEU A 9 0.20 -6.25 3.82
C LEU A 9 -0.26 -4.79 3.83
N VAL A 10 -0.69 -4.32 4.98
CA VAL A 10 -1.10 -2.93 5.21
C VAL A 10 -0.18 -2.25 6.22
N GLY A 11 -0.20 -0.92 6.23
CA GLY A 11 0.56 -0.10 7.16
C GLY A 11 1.18 1.11 6.51
N PHE A 12 1.78 1.97 7.32
CA PHE A 12 2.25 3.26 6.85
C PHE A 12 3.37 3.13 5.80
N MET A 13 3.58 4.18 5.01
CA MET A 13 4.68 4.21 4.07
C MET A 13 6.02 4.04 4.82
N GLY A 14 6.97 3.27 4.29
CA GLY A 14 8.22 2.96 5.01
C GLY A 14 8.12 1.80 6.02
N ALA A 15 6.93 1.23 6.24
CA ALA A 15 6.76 0.03 7.10
C ALA A 15 7.42 -1.25 6.52
N GLY A 16 7.89 -1.25 5.27
CA GLY A 16 8.59 -2.37 4.65
C GLY A 16 7.70 -3.36 3.89
N LYS A 17 6.44 -2.99 3.60
CA LYS A 17 5.44 -3.81 2.88
C LYS A 17 6.00 -4.47 1.60
N THR A 18 6.65 -3.71 0.73
CA THR A 18 7.22 -4.23 -0.52
C THR A 18 8.35 -5.23 -0.27
N VAL A 19 9.25 -4.95 0.69
CA VAL A 19 10.38 -5.84 1.01
C VAL A 19 9.89 -7.13 1.64
N VAL A 20 9.04 -7.04 2.68
CA VAL A 20 8.45 -8.19 3.36
C VAL A 20 7.58 -8.99 2.40
N GLY A 21 6.77 -8.33 1.58
CA GLY A 21 5.89 -8.97 0.61
C GLY A 21 6.64 -9.76 -0.46
N LYS A 22 7.70 -9.20 -1.05
CA LYS A 22 8.55 -9.92 -2.01
C LYS A 22 9.25 -11.12 -1.38
N ALA A 23 9.72 -11.01 -0.13
CA ALA A 23 10.31 -12.13 0.58
C ALA A 23 9.28 -13.24 0.89
N LEU A 24 8.10 -12.85 1.37
CA LEU A 24 7.00 -13.75 1.71
C LEU A 24 6.47 -14.49 0.48
N ALA A 25 6.26 -13.79 -0.63
CA ALA A 25 5.79 -14.37 -1.88
C ALA A 25 6.76 -15.44 -2.40
N ARG A 26 8.07 -15.16 -2.38
CA ARG A 26 9.10 -16.15 -2.74
C ARG A 26 9.08 -17.36 -1.83
N HIS A 27 8.98 -17.16 -0.52
CA HIS A 27 8.96 -18.27 0.45
C HIS A 27 7.72 -19.17 0.29
N LEU A 28 6.56 -18.58 -0.04
CA LEU A 28 5.30 -19.30 -0.16
C LEU A 28 5.00 -19.80 -1.59
N GLY A 29 5.84 -19.47 -2.57
CA GLY A 29 5.56 -19.75 -3.99
C GLY A 29 4.27 -19.06 -4.46
N MET A 30 4.12 -17.79 -4.12
CA MET A 30 2.98 -16.92 -4.44
C MET A 30 3.44 -15.74 -5.31
N ILE A 31 2.50 -15.04 -5.94
CA ILE A 31 2.79 -13.86 -6.75
C ILE A 31 2.74 -12.62 -5.85
N PHE A 32 3.78 -11.79 -5.90
CA PHE A 32 3.77 -10.49 -5.25
C PHE A 32 3.10 -9.44 -6.17
N VAL A 33 2.23 -8.61 -5.59
CA VAL A 33 1.58 -7.48 -6.26
C VAL A 33 1.65 -6.26 -5.36
N ASP A 34 2.07 -5.11 -5.90
CA ASP A 34 2.00 -3.82 -5.23
C ASP A 34 0.84 -3.01 -5.83
N SER A 35 -0.10 -2.54 -4.99
CA SER A 35 -1.26 -1.81 -5.47
C SER A 35 -0.89 -0.47 -6.09
N ASP A 36 0.15 0.20 -5.57
CA ASP A 36 0.59 1.50 -6.08
C ASP A 36 1.25 1.33 -7.46
N GLU A 37 2.06 0.27 -7.64
CA GLU A 37 2.60 -0.10 -8.96
C GLU A 37 1.47 -0.43 -9.95
N THR A 38 0.46 -1.17 -9.51
CA THR A 38 -0.71 -1.52 -10.34
C THR A 38 -1.51 -0.28 -10.78
N ILE A 39 -1.65 0.72 -9.91
CA ILE A 39 -2.27 2.01 -10.25
C ILE A 39 -1.44 2.74 -11.31
N VAL A 40 -0.11 2.83 -11.12
CA VAL A 40 0.78 3.50 -12.08
C VAL A 40 0.76 2.82 -13.45
N GLU A 41 0.76 1.49 -13.50
CA GLU A 41 0.65 0.72 -14.73
C GLU A 41 -0.68 0.97 -15.46
N ARG A 42 -1.79 1.02 -14.71
CA ARG A 42 -3.13 1.31 -15.24
C ARG A 42 -3.24 2.72 -15.80
N GLU A 43 -2.79 3.69 -15.02
CA GLU A 43 -2.94 5.12 -15.31
C GLU A 43 -1.88 5.63 -16.29
N ARG A 44 -0.79 4.88 -16.50
CA ARG A 44 0.37 5.24 -17.35
C ARG A 44 1.00 6.58 -16.99
N ARG A 45 0.93 6.95 -15.70
CA ARG A 45 1.48 8.19 -15.13
C ARG A 45 1.77 7.97 -13.65
N SER A 46 2.63 8.81 -13.08
CA SER A 46 3.02 8.66 -11.68
C SER A 46 1.86 9.02 -10.74
N ILE A 47 1.88 8.49 -9.51
CA ILE A 47 0.91 8.89 -8.47
C ILE A 47 0.94 10.40 -8.26
N ASN A 48 2.12 11.02 -8.26
CA ASN A 48 2.26 12.48 -8.15
C ASN A 48 1.51 13.21 -9.27
N ASP A 49 1.57 12.72 -10.51
CA ASP A 49 0.85 13.31 -11.64
C ASP A 49 -0.67 13.16 -11.49
N ILE A 50 -1.14 12.01 -10.98
CA ILE A 50 -2.56 11.77 -10.71
C ILE A 50 -3.06 12.76 -9.67
N PHE A 51 -2.36 12.90 -8.55
CA PHE A 51 -2.73 13.87 -7.51
C PHE A 51 -2.68 15.30 -8.03
N ALA A 52 -1.67 15.67 -8.81
CA ALA A 52 -1.52 17.03 -9.34
C ALA A 52 -2.61 17.41 -10.37
N LYS A 53 -3.06 16.45 -11.20
CA LYS A 53 -4.01 16.71 -12.28
C LYS A 53 -5.47 16.45 -11.89
N ASP A 54 -5.73 15.39 -11.13
CA ASP A 54 -7.09 14.89 -10.86
C ASP A 54 -7.45 14.94 -9.36
N GLY A 55 -6.46 15.15 -8.49
CA GLY A 55 -6.65 15.24 -7.05
C GLY A 55 -6.79 13.89 -6.34
N GLU A 56 -6.76 13.94 -5.01
CA GLU A 56 -6.90 12.75 -4.15
C GLU A 56 -8.22 11.99 -4.37
N PRO A 57 -9.40 12.63 -4.55
CA PRO A 57 -10.65 11.88 -4.72
C PRO A 57 -10.62 10.93 -5.93
N TYR A 58 -9.99 11.35 -7.03
CA TYR A 58 -9.81 10.50 -8.20
C TYR A 58 -8.84 9.35 -7.91
N PHE A 59 -7.68 9.64 -7.29
CA PHE A 59 -6.74 8.59 -6.87
C PHE A 59 -7.42 7.53 -6.00
N ARG A 60 -8.22 7.94 -5.01
CA ARG A 60 -8.96 7.03 -4.12
C ARG A 60 -9.97 6.16 -4.86
N LYS A 61 -10.63 6.72 -5.88
CA LYS A 61 -11.52 5.95 -6.77
C LYS A 61 -10.74 4.84 -7.48
N VAL A 62 -9.60 5.18 -8.09
CA VAL A 62 -8.76 4.21 -8.82
C VAL A 62 -8.16 3.17 -7.87
N GLU A 63 -7.69 3.59 -6.70
CA GLU A 63 -7.18 2.69 -5.63
C GLU A 63 -8.23 1.65 -5.24
N LYS A 64 -9.48 2.06 -5.08
CA LYS A 64 -10.60 1.17 -4.75
C LYS A 64 -10.90 0.14 -5.85
N GLU A 65 -10.87 0.57 -7.10
CA GLU A 65 -11.04 -0.31 -8.26
C GLU A 65 -9.91 -1.34 -8.34
N VAL A 66 -8.66 -0.90 -8.21
CA VAL A 66 -7.47 -1.77 -8.22
C VAL A 66 -7.52 -2.78 -7.07
N ILE A 67 -7.78 -2.34 -5.83
CA ILE A 67 -7.85 -3.24 -4.66
C ILE A 67 -8.93 -4.28 -4.84
N LYS A 68 -10.12 -3.88 -5.31
CA LYS A 68 -11.22 -4.80 -5.60
C LYS A 68 -10.78 -5.88 -6.60
N GLU A 69 -10.16 -5.51 -7.70
CA GLU A 69 -9.72 -6.46 -8.72
C GLU A 69 -8.62 -7.41 -8.25
N ILE A 70 -7.56 -6.90 -7.61
CA ILE A 70 -6.46 -7.76 -7.15
C ILE A 70 -6.90 -8.68 -6.00
N SER A 71 -7.82 -8.23 -5.14
CA SER A 71 -8.35 -9.04 -4.03
C SER A 71 -9.18 -10.25 -4.47
N GLN A 72 -9.76 -10.21 -5.68
CA GLN A 72 -10.57 -11.31 -6.24
C GLN A 72 -9.74 -12.47 -6.81
N ARG A 73 -8.44 -12.25 -7.04
CA ARG A 73 -7.51 -13.30 -7.46
C ARG A 73 -7.11 -14.15 -6.26
N ASP A 74 -6.55 -15.32 -6.52
CA ASP A 74 -6.02 -16.21 -5.48
C ASP A 74 -4.49 -16.27 -5.52
N GLY A 75 -3.89 -16.62 -4.39
CA GLY A 75 -2.46 -16.91 -4.29
C GLY A 75 -1.56 -15.68 -4.36
N LEU A 76 -2.07 -14.49 -3.99
CA LEU A 76 -1.30 -13.24 -4.02
C LEU A 76 -0.78 -12.82 -2.65
N VAL A 77 0.41 -12.24 -2.64
CA VAL A 77 0.89 -11.38 -1.55
C VAL A 77 0.78 -9.93 -2.04
N ILE A 78 -0.15 -9.19 -1.44
CA ILE A 78 -0.54 -7.85 -1.88
C ILE A 78 0.09 -6.82 -0.94
N ALA A 79 0.95 -5.94 -1.42
CA ALA A 79 1.33 -4.72 -0.70
C ALA A 79 0.34 -3.60 -1.05
N CYS A 80 -0.37 -3.09 -0.04
CA CYS A 80 -1.33 -2.00 -0.24
C CYS A 80 -0.69 -0.63 -0.04
N GLY A 81 -1.18 0.40 -0.74
CA GLY A 81 -0.85 1.79 -0.49
C GLY A 81 -1.15 2.21 0.96
N GLY A 82 -0.43 3.20 1.48
CA GLY A 82 -0.53 3.59 2.91
C GLY A 82 -1.93 4.05 3.33
N GLY A 83 -2.71 4.61 2.41
CA GLY A 83 -4.08 5.08 2.66
C GLY A 83 -5.17 4.05 2.35
N ALA A 84 -4.82 2.86 1.83
CA ALA A 84 -5.79 1.85 1.42
C ALA A 84 -6.76 1.44 2.55
N VAL A 85 -6.28 1.46 3.80
CA VAL A 85 -7.03 1.10 5.01
C VAL A 85 -8.11 2.11 5.40
N LEU A 86 -8.08 3.32 4.83
CA LEU A 86 -9.04 4.38 5.15
C LEU A 86 -10.42 4.13 4.53
N ASP A 87 -10.49 3.37 3.44
CA ASP A 87 -11.74 2.95 2.81
C ASP A 87 -12.17 1.57 3.35
N LYS A 88 -13.40 1.49 3.86
CA LYS A 88 -13.94 0.27 4.45
C LYS A 88 -14.15 -0.84 3.43
N ASP A 89 -14.50 -0.52 2.19
CA ASP A 89 -14.73 -1.52 1.15
C ASP A 89 -13.41 -2.16 0.71
N ASN A 90 -12.30 -1.41 0.71
CA ASN A 90 -10.97 -1.98 0.50
C ASN A 90 -10.67 -3.07 1.54
N MET A 91 -10.88 -2.77 2.82
CA MET A 91 -10.66 -3.72 3.91
C MET A 91 -11.58 -4.94 3.79
N LEU A 92 -12.87 -4.75 3.49
CA LEU A 92 -13.81 -5.84 3.28
C LEU A 92 -13.39 -6.73 2.10
N ASN A 93 -12.96 -6.15 0.98
CA ASN A 93 -12.50 -6.91 -0.18
C ASN A 93 -11.25 -7.74 0.13
N LEU A 94 -10.25 -7.14 0.80
CA LEU A 94 -9.02 -7.83 1.20
C LEU A 94 -9.27 -8.96 2.22
N GLN A 95 -10.20 -8.76 3.16
CA GLN A 95 -10.55 -9.76 4.18
C GLN A 95 -11.43 -10.89 3.64
N ARG A 96 -12.26 -10.63 2.63
CA ARG A 96 -13.12 -11.65 2.02
C ARG A 96 -12.32 -12.80 1.40
N ASN A 97 -11.20 -12.50 0.77
CA ASN A 97 -10.36 -13.50 0.10
C ASN A 97 -8.90 -13.48 0.57
N GLY A 98 -8.66 -13.26 1.86
CA GLY A 98 -7.30 -13.21 2.37
C GLY A 98 -7.19 -12.97 3.86
N VAL A 99 -5.95 -12.93 4.32
CA VAL A 99 -5.59 -12.43 5.65
C VAL A 99 -4.94 -11.07 5.47
N VAL A 100 -5.36 -10.10 6.29
CA VAL A 100 -4.75 -8.77 6.34
C VAL A 100 -3.75 -8.72 7.50
N ILE A 101 -2.50 -8.39 7.19
CA ILE A 101 -1.40 -8.26 8.14
C ILE A 101 -1.00 -6.78 8.19
N TYR A 102 -1.11 -6.19 9.38
CA TYR A 102 -0.62 -4.85 9.63
C TYR A 102 0.87 -4.90 10.00
N LEU A 103 1.71 -4.29 9.17
CA LEU A 103 3.12 -4.07 9.47
C LEU A 103 3.27 -2.78 10.28
N GLN A 104 3.24 -2.93 11.60
CA GLN A 104 3.46 -1.83 12.53
C GLN A 104 4.95 -1.44 12.56
N THR A 105 5.24 -0.14 12.57
CA THR A 105 6.62 0.38 12.59
C THR A 105 6.61 1.70 13.36
N SER A 106 7.66 1.95 14.15
CA SER A 106 7.78 3.20 14.90
C SER A 106 8.01 4.41 13.98
N ALA A 107 7.62 5.59 14.44
CA ALA A 107 7.86 6.85 13.73
C ALA A 107 9.34 7.06 13.39
N ASP A 108 10.25 6.74 14.32
CA ASP A 108 11.70 6.84 14.12
C ASP A 108 12.18 5.98 12.94
N VAL A 109 11.75 4.71 12.88
CA VAL A 109 12.16 3.80 11.80
C VAL A 109 11.54 4.23 10.47
N ILE A 110 10.30 4.72 10.47
CA ILE A 110 9.68 5.28 9.28
C ILE A 110 10.48 6.48 8.79
N PHE A 111 10.78 7.45 9.67
CA PHE A 111 11.53 8.65 9.33
C PHE A 111 12.92 8.30 8.75
N GLU A 112 13.66 7.41 9.40
CA GLU A 112 14.97 6.97 8.92
C GLU A 112 14.91 6.32 7.53
N ARG A 113 13.84 5.59 7.22
CA ARG A 113 13.63 4.95 5.91
C ARG A 113 13.10 5.90 4.84
N THR A 114 12.50 7.03 5.22
CA THR A 114 11.85 7.95 4.27
C THR A 114 12.60 9.27 4.08
N LYS A 115 13.50 9.66 4.98
CA LYS A 115 14.17 10.98 4.98
C LYS A 115 14.94 11.36 3.72
N ASN A 116 15.35 10.39 2.89
CA ASN A 116 16.12 10.62 1.66
C ASN A 116 15.28 10.49 0.38
N TYR A 117 13.94 10.42 0.48
CA TYR A 117 13.05 10.19 -0.67
C TYR A 117 12.08 11.37 -0.88
N ASP A 118 12.32 12.14 -1.95
CA ASP A 118 11.48 13.31 -2.30
C ASP A 118 10.12 12.95 -2.91
N HIS A 119 9.91 11.68 -3.28
CA HIS A 119 8.69 11.18 -3.91
C HIS A 119 7.50 10.99 -2.94
N ARG A 120 7.50 11.64 -1.77
CA ARG A 120 6.49 11.44 -0.72
C ARG A 120 5.82 12.77 -0.36
N PRO A 121 4.79 13.20 -1.12
CA PRO A 121 4.14 14.49 -0.93
C PRO A 121 3.69 14.76 0.53
N LEU A 122 3.23 13.72 1.23
CA LEU A 122 2.79 13.81 2.64
C LEU A 122 3.91 14.14 3.63
N LEU A 123 5.17 13.93 3.27
CA LEU A 123 6.34 14.17 4.13
C LEU A 123 7.17 15.37 3.68
N ASN A 124 6.78 16.08 2.61
CA ASN A 124 7.44 17.29 2.14
C ASN A 124 6.96 18.51 2.94
N VAL A 125 7.20 18.47 4.25
CA VAL A 125 6.81 19.50 5.23
C VAL A 125 8.02 19.90 6.08
N GLU A 126 7.92 21.02 6.80
CA GLU A 126 9.03 21.55 7.62
C GLU A 126 9.54 20.56 8.67
N ASN A 127 8.65 19.74 9.26
CA ASN A 127 9.01 18.72 10.24
C ASN A 127 8.39 17.35 9.89
N PRO A 128 9.03 16.56 9.00
CA PRO A 128 8.50 15.28 8.55
C PRO A 128 8.35 14.25 9.68
N LYS A 129 9.25 14.29 10.68
CA LYS A 129 9.19 13.38 11.83
C LYS A 129 7.93 13.61 12.65
N LYS A 130 7.63 14.86 12.99
CA LYS A 130 6.40 15.22 13.72
C LYS A 130 5.14 14.84 12.93
N GLN A 131 5.14 15.08 11.63
CA GLN A 131 4.03 14.68 10.75
C GLN A 131 3.79 13.16 10.79
N ILE A 132 4.86 12.35 10.77
CA ILE A 132 4.75 10.89 10.92
C ILE A 132 4.15 10.53 12.29
N GLU A 133 4.66 11.12 13.37
CA GLU A 133 4.17 10.88 14.73
C GLU A 133 2.67 11.21 14.86
N ASP A 134 2.23 12.31 14.25
CA ASP A 134 0.82 12.72 14.29
C ASP A 134 -0.10 11.81 13.46
N ILE A 135 0.39 11.22 12.36
CA ILE A 135 -0.39 10.27 11.55
C ILE A 135 -0.48 8.89 12.20
N LEU A 136 0.51 8.50 13.02
CA LEU A 136 0.56 7.19 13.66
C LEU A 136 -0.20 7.12 15.00
N LYS A 137 -0.66 8.26 15.54
CA LYS A 137 -1.51 8.33 16.75
C LYS A 137 -2.94 7.90 16.45
#